data_AF-A0A1Y5F7I3-F1
#
_entry.id   AF-A0A1Y5F7I3-F1
#
_cell.length_a   1.000
_cell.length_b   1.000
_cell.length_c   1.000
_cell.angle_alpha   90.00
_cell.angle_beta   90.00
_cell.angle_gamma   90.00
#
_symmetry.space_group_name_H-M   'P 1'
#
loop_
_entity.id
_entity.type
_entity.pdbx_description
1 polymer ?
#
loop_
_entity_poly.entity_id
_entity_poly.type
_entity_poly.pdbx_seq_one_letter_code
_entity_poly.pdbx_strand_id
1 'polypeptide(L)'
;MKKILLVLSLISLSLMAFYYLNADHEDMIEEDVKSPIEKSVPSAKTETVKTIPVPSKAVVSDNSVDAKSFEKYIDAVEEDWNKNIDDLFLEEAETAQHFIAEYKKLKNGYEAERERRYEKFHRMMEEKHGPNYSYSPSVDEEMYNEKLVKAYELSLSKIIGVEKMRKYMQVKDNFNRKLEDTAKNSKDGSDSFLLIEF
;
A
#
# COMPACT_ATOMS: atom_id res chain seq x y z
N MET A 1 31.41 -17.84 -41.79
CA MET A 1 29.93 -18.00 -41.78
C MET A 1 29.42 -18.95 -40.70
N LYS A 2 29.93 -20.18 -40.55
CA LYS A 2 29.45 -21.14 -39.51
C LYS A 2 29.52 -20.62 -38.06
N LYS A 3 30.55 -19.84 -37.71
CA LYS A 3 30.72 -19.26 -36.36
C LYS A 3 29.70 -18.15 -36.04
N ILE A 4 29.28 -17.39 -37.04
CA ILE A 4 28.26 -16.34 -36.89
C ILE A 4 26.87 -16.97 -36.67
N LEU A 5 26.61 -18.07 -37.38
CA LEU A 5 25.39 -18.87 -37.22
C LEU A 5 25.26 -19.48 -35.82
N LEU A 6 26.37 -19.94 -35.24
CA LEU A 6 26.41 -20.44 -33.86
C LEU A 6 26.06 -19.35 -32.83
N VAL A 7 26.66 -18.17 -32.97
CA VAL A 7 26.40 -17.02 -32.07
C VAL A 7 24.94 -16.57 -32.16
N LEU A 8 24.36 -16.50 -33.36
CA LEU A 8 22.95 -16.15 -33.54
C LEU A 8 22.01 -17.21 -32.92
N SER A 9 22.35 -18.50 -33.00
CA SER A 9 21.55 -19.54 -32.36
C SER A 9 21.58 -19.46 -30.83
N LEU A 10 22.73 -19.08 -30.25
CA LEU A 10 22.89 -18.90 -28.82
C LEU A 10 22.08 -17.70 -28.30
N ILE A 11 22.10 -16.59 -29.04
CA ILE A 11 21.31 -15.39 -28.72
C ILE A 11 19.80 -15.72 -28.80
N SER A 12 19.38 -16.46 -29.84
CA SER A 12 18.00 -16.91 -29.99
C SER A 12 17.54 -17.82 -28.85
N LEU A 13 18.38 -18.75 -28.40
CA LEU A 13 18.05 -19.62 -27.26
C LEU A 13 17.96 -18.83 -25.95
N SER A 14 18.85 -17.87 -25.73
CA SER A 14 18.80 -17.02 -24.53
C SER A 14 17.56 -16.14 -24.49
N LEU A 15 17.14 -15.57 -25.63
CA LEU A 15 15.90 -14.80 -25.72
C LEU A 15 14.67 -15.68 -25.50
N MET A 16 14.66 -16.90 -26.03
CA MET A 16 13.56 -17.85 -25.85
C MET A 16 13.46 -18.32 -24.40
N ALA A 17 14.58 -18.62 -23.75
CA ALA A 17 14.62 -18.96 -22.32
C ALA A 17 14.18 -17.79 -21.44
N PHE A 18 14.61 -16.56 -21.76
CA PHE A 18 14.16 -15.36 -21.07
C PHE A 18 12.66 -15.13 -21.24
N TYR A 19 12.11 -15.36 -22.43
CA TYR A 19 10.68 -15.26 -22.67
C TYR A 19 9.90 -16.30 -21.85
N TYR A 20 10.30 -17.58 -21.88
CA TYR A 20 9.63 -18.63 -21.10
C TYR A 20 9.70 -18.42 -19.59
N LEU A 21 10.82 -17.92 -19.06
CA LEU A 21 10.96 -17.64 -17.63
C LEU A 21 10.12 -16.45 -17.16
N ASN A 22 9.76 -15.53 -18.06
CA ASN A 22 8.93 -14.37 -17.75
C ASN A 22 7.46 -14.55 -18.18
N ALA A 23 7.14 -15.55 -19.01
CA ALA A 23 5.78 -15.83 -19.48
C ALA A 23 4.86 -16.43 -18.41
N ASP A 24 5.40 -17.00 -17.33
CA ASP A 24 4.61 -17.51 -16.19
C ASP A 24 4.03 -16.40 -15.29
N HIS A 25 4.25 -15.12 -15.63
CA HIS A 25 3.74 -13.99 -14.85
C HIS A 25 2.55 -13.23 -15.45
N GLU A 26 1.97 -13.67 -16.58
CA GLU A 26 0.90 -12.91 -17.24
C GLU A 26 -0.48 -13.59 -17.37
N ASP A 27 -0.65 -14.87 -17.02
CA ASP A 27 -1.98 -15.52 -17.08
C ASP A 27 -2.44 -16.03 -15.72
N MET A 28 -3.10 -15.17 -14.95
CA MET A 28 -4.04 -15.59 -13.88
C MET A 28 -5.06 -14.49 -13.55
N ILE A 29 -5.75 -13.92 -14.54
CA ILE A 29 -7.12 -13.41 -14.35
C ILE A 29 -7.89 -13.57 -15.67
N GLU A 30 -8.40 -14.77 -15.94
CA GLU A 30 -9.56 -14.93 -16.81
C GLU A 30 -10.65 -15.68 -16.05
N GLU A 31 -11.88 -15.15 -16.16
CA GLU A 31 -13.06 -15.47 -15.38
C GLU A 31 -13.45 -16.95 -15.42
N ASP A 32 -13.72 -17.53 -14.24
CA ASP A 32 -14.85 -18.46 -14.14
C ASP A 32 -15.44 -18.45 -12.73
N VAL A 33 -16.46 -17.61 -12.52
CA VAL A 33 -17.50 -17.90 -11.54
C VAL A 33 -18.86 -17.64 -12.19
N LYS A 34 -19.30 -18.59 -13.00
CA LYS A 34 -20.73 -18.86 -13.13
C LYS A 34 -21.28 -19.22 -11.74
N SER A 35 -21.89 -18.26 -11.08
CA SER A 35 -22.65 -18.48 -9.86
C SER A 35 -24.01 -19.10 -10.21
N PRO A 36 -24.35 -20.32 -9.75
CA PRO A 36 -25.69 -20.85 -9.88
C PRO A 36 -26.59 -20.15 -8.84
N ILE A 37 -27.62 -19.49 -9.34
CA ILE A 37 -28.79 -19.08 -8.57
C ILE A 37 -29.43 -20.34 -7.98
N GLU A 38 -29.57 -20.39 -6.65
CA GLU A 38 -30.77 -20.79 -5.89
C GLU A 38 -30.37 -21.30 -4.50
N LYS A 39 -30.72 -20.52 -3.47
CA LYS A 39 -31.44 -21.04 -2.31
C LYS A 39 -32.09 -19.91 -1.51
N SER A 40 -33.41 -19.99 -1.50
CA SER A 40 -34.41 -19.25 -0.75
C SER A 40 -34.15 -19.12 0.75
N VAL A 41 -34.30 -17.91 1.30
CA VAL A 41 -34.67 -17.65 2.71
C VAL A 41 -35.56 -16.39 2.76
N PRO A 42 -36.60 -16.33 3.61
CA PRO A 42 -37.88 -15.68 3.29
C PRO A 42 -37.99 -14.21 3.72
N SER A 43 -38.83 -13.52 2.96
CA SER A 43 -39.46 -12.22 3.22
C SER A 43 -39.66 -11.88 4.70
N ALA A 44 -38.85 -10.96 5.21
CA ALA A 44 -39.15 -10.18 6.41
C ALA A 44 -39.48 -8.74 6.01
N LYS A 45 -40.58 -8.25 6.57
CA LYS A 45 -41.28 -7.00 6.25
C LYS A 45 -40.35 -5.79 6.22
N THR A 46 -40.43 -5.03 5.14
CA THR A 46 -39.91 -3.66 5.02
C THR A 46 -40.68 -2.74 5.96
N GLU A 47 -40.09 -2.38 7.10
CA GLU A 47 -40.46 -1.16 7.80
C GLU A 47 -39.72 0.00 7.16
N THR A 48 -40.47 0.87 6.50
CA THR A 48 -40.02 2.18 6.02
C THR A 48 -39.51 3.01 7.20
N VAL A 49 -38.18 3.05 7.38
CA VAL A 49 -37.52 4.04 8.24
C VAL A 49 -37.62 5.39 7.53
N LYS A 50 -38.46 6.28 8.08
CA LYS A 50 -38.53 7.69 7.70
C LYS A 50 -37.15 8.32 7.89
N THR A 51 -36.52 8.71 6.79
CA THR A 51 -35.30 9.52 6.78
C THR A 51 -35.64 10.89 7.37
N ILE A 52 -35.15 11.16 8.57
CA ILE A 52 -35.15 12.50 9.15
C ILE A 52 -34.03 13.27 8.44
N PRO A 53 -34.30 14.41 7.77
CA PRO A 53 -33.24 15.20 7.16
C PRO A 53 -32.39 15.84 8.27
N VAL A 54 -31.18 15.33 8.45
CA VAL A 54 -30.17 15.97 9.30
C VAL A 54 -29.72 17.25 8.57
N PRO A 55 -29.80 18.43 9.19
CA PRO A 55 -29.38 19.66 8.57
C PRO A 55 -27.88 19.61 8.29
N SER A 56 -27.51 19.76 7.02
CA SER A 56 -26.15 20.04 6.56
C SER A 56 -25.66 21.31 7.26
N LYS A 57 -24.98 21.15 8.40
CA LYS A 57 -24.04 22.17 8.87
C LYS A 57 -22.98 22.28 7.79
N ALA A 58 -22.98 23.39 7.08
CA ALA A 58 -21.84 23.82 6.30
C ALA A 58 -20.61 23.72 7.20
N VAL A 59 -19.78 22.71 6.95
CA VAL A 59 -18.44 22.66 7.48
C VAL A 59 -17.73 23.82 6.79
N VAL A 60 -17.67 24.94 7.49
CA VAL A 60 -16.70 25.99 7.17
C VAL A 60 -15.35 25.31 7.31
N SER A 61 -14.80 24.89 6.17
CA SER A 61 -13.43 24.45 6.05
C SER A 61 -12.55 25.66 6.36
N ASP A 62 -12.27 25.86 7.64
CA ASP A 62 -11.16 26.67 8.07
C ASP A 62 -9.88 25.81 7.98
N ASN A 63 -9.63 25.25 6.79
CA ASN A 63 -8.46 24.42 6.53
C ASN A 63 -7.36 25.32 5.96
N SER A 64 -6.75 26.10 6.84
CA SER A 64 -5.34 26.46 6.64
C SER A 64 -4.50 25.63 7.61
N VAL A 65 -4.45 24.32 7.36
CA VAL A 65 -3.27 23.55 7.79
C VAL A 65 -2.09 24.28 7.12
N ASP A 66 -1.25 24.94 7.91
CA ASP A 66 -0.05 25.59 7.38
C ASP A 66 0.77 24.50 6.71
N ALA A 67 0.76 24.46 5.37
CA ALA A 67 1.36 23.40 4.58
C ALA A 67 2.82 23.16 4.99
N LYS A 68 3.52 24.23 5.39
CA LYS A 68 4.90 24.16 5.89
C LYS A 68 5.04 23.44 7.24
N SER A 69 4.07 23.58 8.13
CA SER A 69 4.06 22.87 9.41
C SER A 69 3.74 21.38 9.22
N PHE A 70 2.88 21.06 8.25
CA PHE A 70 2.56 19.68 7.89
C PHE A 70 3.71 18.97 7.16
N GLU A 71 4.37 19.63 6.20
CA GLU A 71 5.58 19.10 5.55
C GLU A 71 6.67 18.77 6.57
N LYS A 72 6.95 19.69 7.51
CA LYS A 72 7.91 19.44 8.59
C LYS A 72 7.52 18.27 9.48
N TYR A 73 6.23 18.05 9.70
CA TYR A 73 5.75 16.91 10.46
C TYR A 73 5.99 15.60 9.69
N ILE A 74 5.71 15.56 8.39
CA ILE A 74 6.01 14.40 7.53
C ILE A 74 7.51 14.10 7.57
N ASP A 75 8.36 15.09 7.31
CA ASP A 75 9.82 14.92 7.29
C ASP A 75 10.32 14.37 8.63
N ALA A 76 9.81 14.88 9.75
CA ALA A 76 10.19 14.41 11.08
C ALA A 76 9.74 12.96 11.34
N VAL A 77 8.52 12.59 10.91
CA VAL A 77 8.03 11.21 11.02
C VAL A 77 8.87 10.26 10.17
N GLU A 78 9.21 10.64 8.94
CA GLU A 78 10.06 9.85 8.05
C GLU A 78 11.49 9.71 8.59
N GLU A 79 12.08 10.78 9.12
CA GLU A 79 13.42 10.76 9.72
C GLU A 79 13.45 9.83 10.95
N ASP A 80 12.50 9.98 11.86
CA ASP A 80 12.39 9.13 13.05
C ASP A 80 12.15 7.66 12.65
N TRP A 81 11.32 7.40 11.64
CA TRP A 81 11.07 6.05 11.14
C TRP A 81 12.35 5.43 10.54
N ASN A 82 13.03 6.16 9.66
CA ASN A 82 14.27 5.69 9.03
C ASN A 82 15.34 5.37 10.08
N LYS A 83 15.44 6.17 11.14
CA LYS A 83 16.35 5.89 12.26
C LYS A 83 16.03 4.58 12.97
N ASN A 84 14.76 4.31 13.27
CA ASN A 84 14.35 3.04 13.90
C ASN A 84 14.68 1.83 13.02
N ILE A 85 14.56 1.97 11.69
CA ILE A 85 14.89 0.91 10.75
C ILE A 85 16.40 0.71 10.62
N ASP A 86 17.16 1.80 10.53
CA ASP A 86 18.62 1.72 10.50
C ASP A 86 19.13 1.03 11.79
N ASP A 87 18.63 1.42 12.97
CA ASP A 87 18.97 0.80 14.25
C ASP A 87 18.62 -0.70 14.27
N LEU A 88 17.46 -1.10 13.72
CA LEU A 88 17.04 -2.50 13.62
C LEU A 88 18.01 -3.35 12.77
N PHE A 89 18.50 -2.80 11.66
CA PHE A 89 19.37 -3.55 10.74
C PHE A 89 20.85 -3.49 11.11
N LEU A 90 21.29 -2.46 11.83
CA LEU A 90 22.68 -2.30 12.28
C LEU A 90 23.10 -3.28 13.38
N GLU A 91 22.19 -4.04 13.99
CA GLU A 91 22.52 -5.07 15.00
C GLU A 91 23.47 -6.18 14.46
N GLU A 92 23.54 -6.39 13.14
CA GLU A 92 24.43 -7.38 12.48
C GLU A 92 25.30 -6.71 11.39
N ALA A 93 26.51 -6.27 11.77
CA ALA A 93 27.35 -5.38 10.96
C ALA A 93 27.69 -5.87 9.54
N GLU A 94 27.80 -7.18 9.31
CA GLU A 94 28.20 -7.72 8.00
C GLU A 94 27.08 -7.60 6.94
N THR A 95 25.82 -7.58 7.34
CA THR A 95 24.67 -7.58 6.41
C THR A 95 23.81 -6.33 6.50
N ALA A 96 24.02 -5.48 7.52
CA ALA A 96 23.24 -4.28 7.77
C ALA A 96 23.09 -3.36 6.56
N GLN A 97 24.19 -3.03 5.88
CA GLN A 97 24.16 -2.11 4.73
C GLN A 97 23.36 -2.68 3.56
N HIS A 98 23.46 -3.99 3.31
CA HIS A 98 22.69 -4.67 2.28
C HIS A 98 21.19 -4.63 2.60
N PHE A 99 20.80 -4.92 3.85
CA PHE A 99 19.40 -4.88 4.25
C PHE A 99 18.79 -3.48 4.20
N ILE A 100 19.53 -2.46 4.61
CA ILE A 100 19.08 -1.06 4.50
C ILE A 100 18.86 -0.68 3.03
N ALA A 101 19.78 -1.05 2.13
CA ALA A 101 19.67 -0.73 0.71
C ALA A 101 18.47 -1.43 0.05
N GLU A 102 18.29 -2.73 0.30
CA GLU A 102 17.16 -3.50 -0.24
C GLU A 102 15.82 -3.05 0.36
N TYR A 103 15.78 -2.72 1.65
CA TYR A 103 14.60 -2.13 2.30
C TYR A 103 14.20 -0.80 1.62
N LYS A 104 15.13 0.14 1.43
CA LYS A 104 14.86 1.44 0.80
C LYS A 104 14.34 1.27 -0.62
N LYS A 105 14.97 0.37 -1.38
CA LYS A 105 14.53 0.02 -2.74
C LYS A 105 13.11 -0.55 -2.75
N LEU A 106 12.81 -1.46 -1.83
CA LEU A 106 11.50 -2.09 -1.73
C LEU A 106 10.42 -1.08 -1.31
N LYS A 107 10.70 -0.23 -0.32
CA LYS A 107 9.80 0.86 0.13
C LYS A 107 9.46 1.80 -1.02
N ASN A 108 10.47 2.30 -1.74
CA ASN A 108 10.25 3.23 -2.85
C ASN A 108 9.42 2.57 -3.97
N GLY A 109 9.66 1.28 -4.26
CA GLY A 109 8.87 0.53 -5.23
C GLY A 109 7.42 0.35 -4.78
N TYR A 110 7.18 0.07 -3.50
CA TYR A 110 5.84 0.00 -2.92
C TYR A 110 5.11 1.34 -3.02
N GLU A 111 5.76 2.45 -2.66
CA GLU A 111 5.15 3.78 -2.69
C GLU A 111 4.76 4.20 -4.11
N ALA A 112 5.63 3.98 -5.09
CA ALA A 112 5.34 4.25 -6.49
C ALA A 112 4.18 3.39 -7.02
N GLU A 113 4.10 2.12 -6.62
CA GLU A 113 2.99 1.24 -7.02
C GLU A 113 1.68 1.62 -6.33
N ARG A 114 1.73 2.05 -5.06
CA ARG A 114 0.57 2.57 -4.33
C ARG A 114 0.01 3.83 -5.00
N GLU A 115 0.88 4.79 -5.30
CA GLU A 115 0.52 6.02 -6.02
C GLU A 115 -0.10 5.71 -7.39
N ARG A 116 0.55 4.84 -8.18
CA ARG A 116 0.02 4.42 -9.49
C ARG A 116 -1.38 3.81 -9.39
N ARG A 117 -1.63 2.98 -8.37
CA ARG A 117 -2.94 2.34 -8.15
C ARG A 117 -3.99 3.36 -7.72
N TYR A 118 -3.62 4.27 -6.82
CA TYR A 118 -4.46 5.37 -6.38
C TYR A 118 -4.89 6.24 -7.57
N GLU A 119 -3.94 6.73 -8.37
CA GLU A 119 -4.23 7.53 -9.57
C GLU A 119 -5.14 6.78 -10.56
N LYS A 120 -4.88 5.49 -10.79
CA LYS A 120 -5.70 4.66 -11.68
C LYS A 120 -7.13 4.54 -11.16
N PHE A 121 -7.29 4.31 -9.86
CA PHE A 121 -8.61 4.24 -9.22
C PHE A 121 -9.36 5.57 -9.35
N HIS A 122 -8.70 6.68 -9.04
CA HIS A 122 -9.29 8.01 -9.14
C HIS A 122 -9.76 8.32 -10.57
N ARG A 123 -8.93 8.01 -11.56
CA ARG A 123 -9.31 8.16 -12.98
C ARG A 123 -10.55 7.35 -13.33
N MET A 124 -10.63 6.08 -12.91
CA MET A 124 -11.80 5.24 -13.14
C MET A 124 -13.06 5.80 -12.47
N MET A 125 -12.94 6.37 -11.27
CA MET A 125 -14.07 6.95 -10.55
C MET A 125 -14.53 8.26 -11.17
N GLU A 126 -13.61 9.13 -11.60
CA GLU A 126 -13.93 10.34 -12.36
C GLU A 126 -14.63 10.03 -13.68
N GLU A 127 -14.17 9.02 -14.42
CA GLU A 127 -14.81 8.55 -15.66
C GLU A 127 -16.24 8.07 -15.42
N LYS A 128 -16.48 7.40 -14.28
CA LYS A 128 -17.77 6.76 -13.97
C LYS A 128 -18.77 7.68 -13.27
N HIS A 129 -18.30 8.61 -12.44
CA HIS A 129 -19.12 9.45 -11.56
C HIS A 129 -19.01 10.96 -11.87
N GLY A 130 -18.11 11.35 -12.77
CA GLY A 130 -17.86 12.73 -13.16
C GLY A 130 -16.83 13.44 -12.29
N PRO A 131 -16.39 14.64 -12.72
CA PRO A 131 -15.27 15.37 -12.11
C PRO A 131 -15.55 15.92 -10.70
N ASN A 132 -16.81 15.88 -10.24
CA ASN A 132 -17.21 16.32 -8.90
C ASN A 132 -17.43 15.15 -7.94
N TYR A 133 -16.92 13.95 -8.27
CA TYR A 133 -16.99 12.80 -7.38
C TYR A 133 -16.20 13.10 -6.10
N SER A 134 -16.93 13.32 -5.00
CA SER A 134 -16.35 13.44 -3.66
C SER A 134 -16.11 12.03 -3.14
N TYR A 135 -14.84 11.68 -3.01
CA TYR A 135 -14.41 10.39 -2.52
C TYR A 135 -14.78 10.20 -1.04
N SER A 136 -15.24 8.99 -0.73
CA SER A 136 -15.24 8.42 0.62
C SER A 136 -14.58 7.05 0.48
N PRO A 137 -13.61 6.68 1.32
CA PRO A 137 -12.95 5.37 1.23
C PRO A 137 -13.96 4.25 1.21
N SER A 138 -14.16 3.69 0.01
CA SER A 138 -14.96 2.48 -0.13
C SER A 138 -14.11 1.31 0.35
N VAL A 139 -14.75 0.35 1.01
CA VAL A 139 -14.19 -0.94 1.46
C VAL A 139 -13.31 -1.62 0.38
N ASP A 140 -13.61 -1.39 -0.90
CA ASP A 140 -12.84 -1.94 -2.02
C ASP A 140 -11.40 -1.40 -2.09
N GLU A 141 -11.15 -0.12 -1.79
CA GLU A 141 -9.79 0.45 -1.79
C GLU A 141 -8.95 -0.09 -0.63
N GLU A 142 -9.59 -0.30 0.52
CA GLU A 142 -8.97 -0.90 1.69
C GLU A 142 -8.50 -2.34 1.37
N MET A 143 -9.32 -3.13 0.68
CA MET A 143 -8.90 -4.46 0.21
C MET A 143 -7.76 -4.43 -0.83
N TYR A 144 -7.69 -3.40 -1.67
CA TYR A 144 -6.60 -3.26 -2.65
C TYR A 144 -5.27 -2.87 -1.99
N ASN A 145 -5.32 -2.00 -0.98
CA ASN A 145 -4.15 -1.61 -0.21
C ASN A 145 -3.63 -2.79 0.63
N GLU A 146 -4.51 -3.57 1.25
CA GLU A 146 -4.11 -4.76 2.01
C GLU A 146 -3.27 -5.76 1.20
N LYS A 147 -3.65 -6.03 -0.06
CA LYS A 147 -2.90 -6.95 -0.93
C LYS A 147 -1.50 -6.41 -1.24
N LEU A 148 -1.38 -5.11 -1.43
CA LEU A 148 -0.10 -4.47 -1.71
C LEU A 148 0.82 -4.52 -0.49
N VAL A 149 0.28 -4.23 0.70
CA VAL A 149 1.02 -4.33 1.98
C VAL A 149 1.50 -5.76 2.21
N LYS A 150 0.63 -6.77 2.06
CA LYS A 150 1.01 -8.18 2.22
C LYS A 150 2.12 -8.61 1.25
N ALA A 151 2.08 -8.11 0.01
CA ALA A 151 3.13 -8.39 -0.97
C ALA A 151 4.48 -7.74 -0.60
N TYR A 152 4.44 -6.52 -0.07
CA TYR A 152 5.61 -5.83 0.49
C TYR A 152 6.20 -6.59 1.67
N GLU A 153 5.38 -6.92 2.68
CA GLU A 153 5.80 -7.64 3.89
C GLU A 153 6.41 -9.00 3.56
N LEU A 154 5.80 -9.73 2.61
CA LEU A 154 6.34 -11.00 2.13
C LEU A 154 7.69 -10.84 1.45
N SER A 155 7.86 -9.79 0.64
CA SER A 155 9.11 -9.50 -0.07
C SER A 155 10.20 -9.08 0.90
N LEU A 156 9.88 -8.22 1.87
CA LEU A 156 10.81 -7.81 2.92
C LEU A 156 11.25 -9.01 3.75
N SER A 157 10.32 -9.87 4.17
CA SER A 157 10.59 -11.09 4.93
C SER A 157 11.56 -12.04 4.22
N LYS A 158 11.47 -12.16 2.89
CA LYS A 158 12.43 -12.95 2.09
C LYS A 158 13.84 -12.36 2.09
N ILE A 159 13.97 -11.04 2.24
CA ILE A 159 15.25 -10.32 2.24
C ILE A 159 15.89 -10.40 3.64
N ILE A 160 15.16 -10.02 4.68
CA ILE A 160 15.72 -9.85 6.04
C ILE A 160 15.55 -11.11 6.91
N GLY A 161 14.74 -12.07 6.47
CA GLY A 161 14.42 -13.28 7.21
C GLY A 161 13.28 -13.10 8.23
N VAL A 162 12.68 -14.23 8.63
CA VAL A 162 11.49 -14.26 9.50
C VAL A 162 11.72 -13.62 10.87
N GLU A 163 12.89 -13.83 11.46
CA GLU A 163 13.24 -13.28 12.78
C GLU A 163 13.31 -11.75 12.76
N LYS A 164 14.02 -11.17 11.78
CA LYS A 164 14.11 -9.71 11.61
C LYS A 164 12.77 -9.12 11.17
N MET A 165 11.99 -9.84 10.36
CA MET A 165 10.64 -9.42 10.01
C MET A 165 9.73 -9.31 11.24
N ARG A 166 9.85 -10.24 12.20
CA ARG A 166 9.10 -10.15 13.46
C ARG A 166 9.47 -8.89 14.24
N LYS A 167 10.78 -8.59 14.34
CA LYS A 167 11.26 -7.36 14.99
C LYS A 167 10.79 -6.11 14.23
N TYR A 168 10.83 -6.13 12.90
CA TYR A 168 10.32 -5.05 12.05
C TYR A 168 8.85 -4.74 12.37
N MET A 169 8.00 -5.76 12.44
CA MET A 169 6.59 -5.57 12.79
C MET A 169 6.41 -4.97 14.19
N GLN A 170 7.21 -5.41 15.17
CA GLN A 170 7.19 -4.82 16.51
C GLN A 170 7.63 -3.36 16.51
N VAL A 171 8.67 -3.01 15.75
CA VAL A 171 9.13 -1.63 15.58
C VAL A 171 8.03 -0.77 14.93
N LYS A 172 7.39 -1.27 13.86
CA LYS A 172 6.24 -0.62 13.20
C LYS A 172 5.10 -0.37 14.17
N ASP A 173 4.65 -1.40 14.89
CA ASP A 173 3.52 -1.31 15.83
C ASP A 173 3.81 -0.34 16.98
N ASN A 174 5.03 -0.36 17.53
CA ASN A 174 5.43 0.54 18.61
C ASN A 174 5.54 1.99 18.11
N PHE A 175 6.07 2.18 16.91
CA PHE A 175 6.19 3.50 16.29
C PHE A 175 4.81 4.12 16.04
N ASN A 176 3.90 3.37 15.43
CA ASN A 176 2.53 3.79 15.16
C ASN A 176 1.77 4.13 16.44
N ARG A 177 1.92 3.32 17.50
CA ARG A 177 1.33 3.60 18.81
C ARG A 177 1.88 4.88 19.43
N LYS A 178 3.19 5.13 19.31
CA LYS A 178 3.81 6.37 19.77
C LYS A 178 3.22 7.58 19.04
N LEU A 179 2.99 7.49 17.73
CA LEU A 179 2.36 8.56 16.96
C LEU A 179 0.92 8.81 17.42
N GLU A 180 0.14 7.74 17.59
CA GLU A 180 -1.24 7.81 18.10
C GLU A 180 -1.30 8.44 19.50
N ASP A 181 -0.44 7.99 20.42
CA ASP A 181 -0.36 8.54 21.78
C ASP A 181 0.08 10.01 21.76
N THR A 182 1.02 10.38 20.90
CA THR A 182 1.47 11.77 20.76
C THR A 182 0.34 12.67 20.26
N ALA A 183 -0.44 12.21 19.29
CA ALA A 183 -1.59 12.94 18.75
C ALA A 183 -2.68 13.13 19.82
N LYS A 184 -3.05 12.05 20.53
CA LYS A 184 -4.06 12.07 21.60
C LYS A 184 -3.67 12.96 22.78
N ASN A 185 -2.38 13.05 23.08
CA ASN A 185 -1.86 13.86 24.20
C ASN A 185 -1.46 15.28 23.77
N SER A 186 -1.57 15.63 22.48
CA SER A 186 -1.31 16.98 22.00
C SER A 186 -2.39 17.95 22.50
N LYS A 187 -1.96 19.14 22.96
CA LYS A 187 -2.87 20.17 23.50
C LYS A 187 -3.86 20.72 22.45
N ASP A 188 -3.56 20.50 21.18
CA ASP A 188 -4.36 20.97 20.05
C ASP A 188 -5.49 20.00 19.68
N GLY A 189 -5.59 18.84 20.34
CA GLY A 189 -6.70 17.89 20.15
C GLY A 189 -6.83 17.40 18.71
N SER A 190 -5.74 17.42 17.93
CA SER A 190 -5.77 16.91 16.57
C SER A 190 -5.79 15.39 16.60
N ASP A 191 -6.95 14.80 16.30
CA ASP A 191 -7.13 13.35 16.12
C ASP A 191 -6.42 12.81 14.85
N SER A 192 -5.69 13.66 14.13
CA SER A 192 -5.04 13.33 12.86
C SER A 192 -3.54 13.08 13.06
N PHE A 193 -3.10 11.90 12.68
CA PHE A 193 -1.69 11.49 12.65
C PHE A 193 -1.45 10.56 11.45
N LEU A 194 -0.20 10.49 11.01
CA LEU A 194 0.21 9.56 9.96
C LEU A 194 0.61 8.23 10.59
N LEU A 195 0.22 7.13 9.95
CA LEU A 195 0.65 5.78 10.33
C LEU A 195 1.59 5.25 9.26
N ILE A 196 2.57 4.46 9.70
CA ILE A 196 3.37 3.64 8.81
C ILE A 196 2.54 2.41 8.44
N GLU A 197 2.14 2.32 7.17
CA GLU A 197 1.26 1.27 6.66
C GLU A 197 1.99 0.03 6.13
N PHE A 198 3.30 0.15 5.83
CA PHE A 198 4.12 -0.90 5.18
C PHE A 198 5.11 -1.53 6.16
#